data_AF-A0A2P6V6E1-F1
#
_entry.id   AF-A0A2P6V6E1-F1
#
_cell.length_a   1.000
_cell.length_b   1.000
_cell.length_c   1.000
_cell.angle_alpha   90.00
_cell.angle_beta   90.00
_cell.angle_gamma   90.00
#
_symmetry.space_group_name_H-M   'P 1'
#
loop_
_entity.id
_entity.type
_entity.pdbx_description
1 polymer ?
#
loop_
_entity_poly.entity_id
_entity_poly.type
_entity_poly.pdbx_seq_one_letter_code
_entity_poly.pdbx_strand_id
1 'polypeptide(L)'
;MLVAGRPITQLLSLAALQRGMATLSHEVVTGLDISKKGQDPPLRPDAELPQWLWELAEPAKTLNELRRTKEEELTFEQLERFVKLENRDKIRNRNADRAK
;
A
#
# COMPACT_ATOMS: atom_id res chain seq x y z
N MET A 1 46.45 -31.19 -20.10
CA MET A 1 45.71 -30.48 -21.17
C MET A 1 44.78 -29.47 -20.50
N LEU A 2 44.94 -28.18 -20.81
CA LEU A 2 43.98 -27.15 -20.42
C LEU A 2 42.70 -27.32 -21.23
N VAL A 3 41.55 -27.34 -20.56
CA VAL A 3 40.26 -26.94 -21.13
C VAL A 3 39.59 -26.00 -20.13
N ALA A 4 39.18 -24.85 -20.63
CA ALA A 4 38.69 -23.67 -19.92
C ALA A 4 37.82 -23.97 -18.70
N GLY A 5 38.25 -23.47 -17.55
CA GLY A 5 37.50 -23.51 -16.31
C GLY A 5 36.18 -22.74 -16.43
N ARG A 6 35.08 -23.44 -16.17
CA ARG A 6 34.00 -23.09 -15.23
C ARG A 6 32.93 -24.19 -15.28
N PRO A 7 32.52 -24.78 -14.15
CA PRO A 7 31.47 -25.78 -14.13
C PRO A 7 30.12 -25.18 -14.56
N ILE A 8 29.29 -26.01 -15.22
CA ILE A 8 27.93 -25.71 -15.73
C ILE A 8 26.94 -25.26 -14.64
N THR A 9 27.34 -25.30 -13.37
CA THR A 9 26.67 -24.58 -12.29
C THR A 9 27.09 -23.11 -12.31
N GLN A 10 26.82 -22.40 -13.40
CA GLN A 10 26.66 -20.95 -13.26
C GLN A 10 25.44 -20.75 -12.38
N LEU A 11 25.73 -20.34 -11.15
CA LEU A 11 24.81 -19.70 -10.22
C LEU A 11 23.93 -18.73 -11.00
N LEU A 12 22.75 -19.20 -11.41
CA LEU A 12 21.60 -18.32 -11.49
C LEU A 12 21.41 -17.85 -10.06
N SER A 13 22.04 -16.73 -9.73
CA SER A 13 21.75 -16.04 -8.49
C SER A 13 20.23 -15.86 -8.45
N LEU A 14 19.65 -16.06 -7.27
CA LEU A 14 18.23 -15.85 -7.02
C LEU A 14 17.76 -14.46 -7.54
N ALA A 15 18.69 -13.50 -7.60
CA ALA A 15 18.52 -12.17 -8.16
C ALA A 15 18.15 -12.15 -9.66
N ALA A 16 18.59 -13.11 -10.47
CA ALA A 16 18.35 -13.11 -11.91
C ALA A 16 16.94 -13.60 -12.30
N LEU A 17 16.29 -14.40 -11.45
CA LEU A 17 14.95 -14.95 -11.72
C LEU A 17 13.79 -14.06 -11.22
N GLN A 18 14.08 -13.00 -10.46
CA GLN A 18 13.08 -12.17 -9.78
C GLN A 18 12.61 -10.96 -10.61
N ARG A 19 12.63 -11.07 -11.95
CA ARG A 19 12.06 -10.05 -12.84
C ARG A 19 10.57 -10.27 -13.15
N GLY A 20 9.93 -11.26 -12.53
CA GLY A 20 8.58 -11.69 -12.90
C GLY A 20 7.46 -11.31 -11.93
N MET A 21 7.67 -11.35 -10.61
CA MET A 21 6.59 -11.16 -9.65
C MET A 21 7.10 -10.42 -8.42
N ALA A 22 6.42 -9.33 -8.03
CA ALA A 22 6.59 -8.74 -6.72
C ALA A 22 6.17 -9.79 -5.68
N THR A 23 7.14 -10.37 -5.00
CA THR A 23 6.94 -11.33 -3.93
C THR A 23 7.06 -10.61 -2.61
N LEU A 24 6.21 -10.95 -1.63
CA LEU A 24 6.29 -10.38 -0.30
C LEU A 24 7.67 -10.70 0.30
N SER A 25 8.47 -9.67 0.56
CA SER A 25 9.80 -9.77 1.15
C SER A 25 9.86 -8.95 2.44
N HIS A 26 10.57 -9.46 3.44
CA HIS A 26 10.79 -8.78 4.72
C HIS A 26 12.08 -7.94 4.74
N GLU A 27 12.92 -8.04 3.71
CA GLU A 27 14.22 -7.37 3.64
C GLU A 27 14.26 -6.22 2.62
N VAL A 28 13.52 -6.34 1.52
CA VAL A 28 13.59 -5.43 0.38
C VAL A 28 12.17 -5.11 -0.11
N VAL A 29 11.92 -3.85 -0.45
CA VAL A 29 10.65 -3.42 -1.04
C VAL A 29 10.64 -3.78 -2.53
N THR A 30 10.25 -5.00 -2.86
CA THR A 30 10.27 -5.49 -4.24
C THR A 30 9.31 -4.70 -5.14
N GLY A 31 9.78 -4.24 -6.29
CA GLY A 31 8.94 -3.60 -7.31
C GLY A 31 8.69 -2.10 -7.08
N LEU A 32 9.50 -1.45 -6.25
CA LEU A 32 9.44 0.01 -6.06
C LEU A 32 10.28 0.74 -7.11
N ASP A 33 11.46 0.22 -7.46
CA ASP A 33 12.32 0.90 -8.42
C ASP A 33 11.86 0.65 -9.87
N ILE A 34 11.59 1.75 -10.57
CA ILE A 34 11.18 1.77 -11.97
C ILE A 34 12.39 1.87 -12.93
N SER A 35 13.60 2.04 -12.39
CA SER A 35 14.81 2.26 -13.17
C SER A 35 15.36 0.94 -13.73
N LYS A 36 15.73 0.91 -15.00
CA LYS A 36 16.27 -0.32 -15.65
C LYS A 36 17.54 -0.88 -15.02
N LYS A 37 18.31 -0.03 -14.32
CA LYS A 37 19.60 -0.35 -13.70
C LYS A 37 19.61 -0.11 -12.18
N GLY A 38 18.51 0.36 -11.61
CA GLY A 38 18.48 0.59 -10.18
C GLY A 38 18.13 -0.69 -9.44
N GLN A 39 18.16 -0.59 -8.11
CA GLN A 39 17.89 -1.67 -7.18
C GLN A 39 16.77 -1.22 -6.25
N ASP A 40 15.87 -2.15 -5.92
CA ASP A 40 14.85 -1.92 -4.93
C ASP A 40 15.48 -1.57 -3.56
N PRO A 41 14.93 -0.57 -2.84
CA PRO A 41 15.51 -0.18 -1.57
C PRO A 41 15.25 -1.20 -0.46
N PRO A 42 16.18 -1.31 0.51
CA PRO A 42 15.99 -2.16 1.68
C PRO A 42 14.93 -1.58 2.62
N LEU A 43 14.22 -2.46 3.33
CA LEU A 43 13.31 -2.10 4.40
C LEU A 43 14.11 -1.56 5.60
N ARG A 44 13.66 -0.44 6.15
CA ARG A 44 14.26 0.20 7.33
C ARG A 44 13.49 -0.19 8.60
N PRO A 45 14.13 -0.14 9.78
CA PRO A 45 13.45 -0.40 11.04
C PRO A 45 12.38 0.67 11.32
N ASP A 46 11.32 0.29 12.04
CA ASP A 46 10.16 1.12 12.33
C ASP A 46 10.49 2.45 13.02
N ALA A 47 11.58 2.49 13.79
CA ALA A 47 12.04 3.70 14.50
C ALA A 47 12.63 4.78 13.59
N GLU A 48 13.06 4.43 12.38
CA GLU A 48 13.55 5.40 11.37
C GLU A 48 12.42 6.00 10.54
N LEU A 49 11.24 5.39 10.58
CA LEU A 49 10.08 5.82 9.82
C LEU A 49 9.29 6.89 10.58
N PRO A 50 8.71 7.85 9.87
CA PRO A 50 7.99 8.94 10.51
C PRO A 50 6.68 8.44 11.14
N GLN A 51 6.29 9.07 12.26
CA GLN A 51 5.14 8.65 13.07
C GLN A 51 3.81 8.63 12.29
N TRP A 52 3.60 9.57 11.37
CA TRP A 52 2.38 9.67 10.56
C TRP A 52 2.10 8.40 9.74
N LEU A 53 3.11 7.58 9.45
CA LEU A 53 2.93 6.33 8.71
C LEU A 53 2.05 5.34 9.48
N TRP A 54 2.21 5.29 10.80
CA TRP A 54 1.46 4.39 11.66
C TRP A 54 0.04 4.89 11.90
N GLU A 55 -0.14 6.21 11.93
CA GLU A 55 -1.45 6.86 12.02
C GLU A 55 -2.32 6.53 10.79
N LEU A 56 -1.72 6.32 9.61
CA LEU A 56 -2.43 5.92 8.39
C LEU A 56 -3.04 4.51 8.46
N ALA A 57 -2.50 3.62 9.29
CA ALA A 57 -3.00 2.27 9.44
C ALA A 57 -4.29 2.23 10.29
N GLU A 58 -4.56 3.28 11.07
CA GLU A 58 -5.75 3.37 11.89
C GLU A 58 -6.99 3.63 11.02
N PRO A 59 -8.04 2.79 11.13
CA PRO A 59 -9.23 2.95 10.31
C PRO A 59 -9.96 4.24 10.69
N ALA A 60 -10.07 5.17 9.73
CA ALA A 60 -10.83 6.39 9.94
C ALA A 60 -12.33 6.12 10.18
N LYS A 61 -12.93 6.92 11.07
CA LYS A 61 -14.33 6.79 11.54
C LYS A 61 -15.33 6.45 10.44
N THR A 62 -16.27 5.55 10.75
CA THR A 62 -17.33 5.13 9.81
C THR A 62 -18.45 6.17 9.70
N LEU A 63 -19.28 6.10 8.66
CA LEU A 63 -20.42 7.02 8.49
C LEU A 63 -21.39 6.96 9.69
N ASN A 64 -21.58 5.77 10.27
CA ASN A 64 -22.46 5.59 11.42
C ASN A 64 -21.89 6.22 12.70
N GLU A 65 -20.59 6.11 12.93
CA GLU A 65 -19.92 6.79 14.04
C GLU A 65 -19.99 8.32 13.90
N LEU A 66 -19.76 8.81 12.68
CA LEU A 66 -19.83 10.25 12.38
C LEU A 66 -21.26 10.79 12.56
N ARG A 67 -22.30 10.04 12.15
CA ARG A 67 -23.72 10.42 12.37
C ARG A 67 -24.13 10.47 13.84
N ARG A 68 -23.46 9.72 14.71
CA ARG A 68 -23.76 9.69 16.16
C ARG A 68 -23.04 10.80 16.92
N THR A 69 -22.03 11.42 16.30
CA THR A 69 -21.25 12.51 16.89
C THR A 69 -21.92 13.84 16.51
N LYS A 70 -21.91 14.84 17.40
CA LYS A 70 -22.41 16.18 17.06
C LYS A 70 -21.43 16.88 16.12
N GLU A 71 -21.95 17.70 15.20
CA GLU A 71 -21.13 18.47 14.24
C GLU A 71 -20.08 19.36 14.92
N GLU A 72 -20.40 19.90 16.09
CA GLU A 72 -19.53 20.77 16.89
C GLU A 72 -18.31 20.03 17.49
N GLU A 73 -18.41 18.70 17.64
CA GLU A 73 -17.35 17.85 18.23
C GLU A 73 -16.45 17.24 17.16
N LEU A 74 -16.79 17.42 15.87
CA LEU A 74 -16.07 16.85 14.74
C LEU A 74 -14.93 17.78 14.33
N THR A 75 -13.73 17.21 14.20
CA THR A 75 -12.61 17.91 13.56
C THR A 75 -12.93 18.24 12.10
N PHE A 76 -12.25 19.22 11.51
CA PHE A 76 -12.43 19.60 10.12
C PHE A 76 -12.29 18.42 9.14
N GLU A 77 -11.28 17.57 9.34
CA GLU A 77 -11.06 16.36 8.52
C GLU A 77 -12.21 15.36 8.63
N GLN A 78 -12.80 15.23 9.82
CA GLN A 78 -13.95 14.36 10.05
C GLN A 78 -15.23 14.91 9.41
N LEU A 79 -15.42 16.24 9.38
CA LEU A 79 -16.50 16.88 8.65
C LEU A 79 -16.37 16.67 7.14
N GLU A 80 -15.17 16.85 6.58
CA GLU A 80 -14.93 16.60 5.16
C GLU A 80 -15.20 15.12 4.80
N ARG A 81 -14.72 14.20 5.64
CA ARG A 81 -15.00 12.76 5.48
C ARG A 81 -16.49 12.46 5.58
N PHE A 82 -17.21 13.08 6.52
CA PHE A 82 -18.65 12.92 6.70
C PHE A 82 -19.40 13.27 5.42
N VAL A 83 -19.14 14.45 4.85
CA VAL A 83 -19.77 14.90 3.59
C VAL A 83 -19.46 13.93 2.44
N LYS A 84 -18.21 13.48 2.30
CA LYS A 84 -17.82 12.50 1.27
C LYS A 84 -18.58 11.17 1.42
N LEU A 85 -18.68 10.65 2.64
CA LEU A 85 -19.35 9.38 2.92
C LEU A 85 -20.86 9.48 2.74
N GLU A 86 -21.47 10.59 3.14
CA GLU A 86 -22.90 10.84 2.99
C GLU A 86 -23.28 10.94 1.50
N ASN A 87 -22.49 11.66 0.69
CA ASN A 87 -22.67 11.73 -0.75
C ASN A 87 -22.55 10.35 -1.42
N ARG A 88 -21.56 9.56 -1.02
CA ARG A 88 -21.39 8.18 -1.52
C ARG A 88 -22.59 7.29 -1.17
N ASP A 89 -23.13 7.42 0.05
CA ASP A 89 -24.33 6.68 0.48
C ASP A 89 -25.57 7.07 -0.34
N LYS A 90 -25.78 8.37 -0.57
CA LYS A 90 -26.87 8.89 -1.42
C LYS A 90 -26.78 8.36 -2.86
N ILE A 91 -25.59 8.37 -3.46
CA ILE A 91 -25.37 7.84 -4.82
C ILE A 91 -25.64 6.34 -4.86
N ARG A 92 -25.13 5.59 -3.88
CA ARG A 92 -25.34 4.14 -3.78
C ARG A 92 -26.83 3.81 -3.72
N ASN A 93 -27.60 4.50 -2.87
CA ASN A 93 -29.04 4.26 -2.75
C ASN A 93 -29.78 4.59 -4.05
N ARG A 94 -29.47 5.73 -4.67
CA ARG A 94 -30.03 6.11 -5.98
C ARG A 94 -29.75 5.06 -7.06
N ASN A 95 -28.53 4.52 -7.11
CA ASN A 95 -28.18 3.49 -8.08
C ASN A 95 -28.93 2.19 -7.80
N ALA A 96 -29.09 1.81 -6.53
CA ALA A 96 -29.86 0.64 -6.13
C ALA A 96 -31.36 0.79 -6.48
N ASP A 97 -31.94 1.98 -6.33
CA ASP A 97 -33.33 2.25 -6.68
C ASP A 97 -33.57 2.23 -8.19
N ARG A 98 -32.61 2.70 -9.00
CA ARG A 98 -32.67 2.65 -10.47
C ARG A 98 -32.44 1.26 -11.06
N ALA A 99 -31.77 0.38 -10.31
CA ALA A 99 -31.48 -0.98 -10.74
C ALA A 99 -32.62 -1.96 -10.42
N LYS A 100 -33.59 -1.55 -9.60
CA LYS A 100 -34.84 -2.26 -9.35
C LYS A 100 -35.85 -1.93 -10.45
#